data_AF-A0A0Q9HR01-F1
#
_entry.id   AF-A0A0Q9HR01-F1
#
_cell.length_a   1.000
_cell.length_b   1.000
_cell.length_c   1.000
_cell.angle_alpha   90.00
_cell.angle_beta   90.00
_cell.angle_gamma   90.00
#
_symmetry.space_group_name_H-M   'P 1'
#
loop_
_entity.id
_entity.type
_entity.pdbx_description
1 polymer ?
#
loop_
_entity_poly.entity_id
_entity_poly.type
_entity_poly.pdbx_seq_one_letter_code
_entity_poly.pdbx_strand_id
1 'polypeptide(L)'
;MRGETRFSAVFGDVFGAGGVAIFFALSGYLMAEIIRRDDWGRFLIARVARIYPPMLLMVALFSVVLFLAYGRPRGLSVLTLTLVPTGPRGYFLAVEWTLLFEMTYYVALTALGLLGLVRWGEAFALAWLVAMGFSWVWGSGAADIATPTLTELPLLIINLPFVLGFLSAGLKRRGWLPPGLGVAAMLIAIVIPLLPADVLRLLSGIAAAMLVAAAIRRPPPISIGPTGSLLARFGDASYVLYLCHVPLFLLIESKLPQWLPAPLVWLAMVGAALGLSLLLGPLDVRLHRRMKRAIDKARDGRLRAWALGYIAVFLAIGSYTELEVRKDRAEEAQAREIFASPPTAASLSVRAEIDSVQFGGNRWVVRGYGIDLDRPALATHIAIRQAGNLLAIDRMRRMRVATAKELGRSDLESRRFGFSIFLPTDFSCAKGGLDAVFIFEDGRAVPIAPGPLATICR
;
A
#
# COMPACT_ATOMS: atom_id res chain seq x y z
N MET A 1 15.90 -5.57 -9.90
CA MET A 1 16.48 -5.92 -11.21
C MET A 1 17.95 -5.49 -11.36
N ARG A 2 18.83 -5.99 -10.48
CA ARG A 2 20.28 -6.19 -10.71
C ARG A 2 21.14 -4.98 -11.11
N GLY A 3 20.75 -3.77 -10.72
CA GLY A 3 21.58 -2.57 -10.91
C GLY A 3 21.54 -1.98 -12.33
N GLU A 4 20.81 -2.59 -13.28
CA GLU A 4 20.56 -1.99 -14.58
C GLU A 4 19.47 -0.91 -14.48
N THR A 5 19.92 0.32 -14.21
CA THR A 5 19.06 1.50 -14.04
C THR A 5 18.15 1.77 -15.24
N ARG A 6 18.62 1.48 -16.47
CA ARG A 6 17.85 1.66 -17.70
C ARG A 6 16.61 0.77 -17.74
N PHE A 7 16.72 -0.49 -17.31
CA PHE A 7 15.61 -1.43 -17.35
C PHE A 7 14.57 -1.09 -16.28
N SER A 8 15.01 -0.74 -15.07
CA SER A 8 14.10 -0.29 -14.00
C SER A 8 13.43 1.05 -14.30
N ALA A 9 14.12 1.97 -14.98
CA ALA A 9 13.54 3.25 -15.37
C ALA A 9 12.38 3.10 -16.36
N VAL A 10 12.50 2.15 -17.30
CA VAL A 10 11.42 1.88 -18.26
C VAL A 10 10.32 1.04 -17.64
N PHE A 11 10.64 -0.12 -17.05
CA PHE A 11 9.64 -1.13 -16.67
C PHE A 11 9.23 -1.14 -15.19
N GLY A 12 9.82 -0.29 -14.36
CA GLY A 12 9.52 -0.20 -12.93
C GLY A 12 8.27 0.64 -12.67
N ASP A 13 8.48 1.87 -12.21
CA ASP A 13 7.44 2.66 -11.56
C ASP A 13 6.32 3.10 -12.51
N VAL A 14 6.65 3.38 -13.78
CA VAL A 14 5.69 3.90 -14.76
C VAL A 14 4.65 2.86 -15.15
N PHE A 15 5.06 1.64 -15.50
CA PHE A 15 4.12 0.58 -15.92
C PHE A 15 3.26 0.09 -14.75
N GLY A 16 3.84 -0.02 -13.55
CA GLY A 16 3.11 -0.36 -12.34
C GLY A 16 2.02 0.67 -12.04
N ALA A 17 2.38 1.96 -12.01
CA ALA A 17 1.44 3.05 -11.77
C ALA A 17 0.33 3.12 -12.84
N GLY A 18 0.70 2.97 -14.12
CA GLY A 18 -0.26 2.95 -15.24
C GLY A 18 -1.26 1.80 -15.14
N GLY A 19 -0.81 0.60 -14.80
CA GLY A 19 -1.68 -0.57 -14.60
C GLY A 19 -2.70 -0.35 -13.48
N VAL A 20 -2.25 0.17 -12.33
CA VAL A 20 -3.13 0.52 -11.19
C VAL A 20 -4.13 1.60 -11.59
N ALA A 21 -3.69 2.63 -12.32
CA ALA A 21 -4.58 3.69 -12.79
C ALA A 21 -5.68 3.16 -13.72
N ILE A 22 -5.35 2.27 -14.66
CA ILE A 22 -6.34 1.62 -15.54
C ILE A 22 -7.34 0.79 -14.72
N PHE A 23 -6.84 0.02 -13.74
CA PHE A 23 -7.68 -0.78 -12.86
C PHE A 23 -8.68 0.10 -12.08
N PHE A 24 -8.22 1.21 -11.50
CA PHE A 24 -9.08 2.15 -10.78
C PHE A 24 -10.10 2.83 -11.70
N ALA A 25 -9.69 3.25 -12.90
CA ALA A 25 -10.62 3.85 -13.87
C ALA A 25 -11.71 2.87 -14.32
N LEU A 26 -11.35 1.61 -14.57
CA LEU A 26 -12.30 0.56 -14.90
C LEU A 26 -13.25 0.30 -13.72
N SER A 27 -12.72 0.22 -12.51
CA SER A 27 -13.51 0.04 -11.29
C SER A 27 -14.52 1.18 -11.10
N GLY A 28 -14.10 2.43 -11.25
CA GLY A 28 -14.97 3.61 -11.16
C GLY A 28 -16.14 3.54 -12.14
N TYR A 29 -15.87 3.23 -13.41
CA TYR A 29 -16.89 3.06 -14.43
C TYR A 29 -17.88 1.94 -14.08
N LEU A 30 -17.36 0.77 -13.70
CA LEU A 30 -18.19 -0.39 -13.35
C LEU A 30 -19.06 -0.11 -12.12
N MET A 31 -18.51 0.54 -11.09
CA MET A 31 -19.25 0.87 -9.88
C MET A 31 -20.38 1.86 -10.14
N ALA A 32 -20.16 2.88 -11.00
CA ALA A 32 -21.19 3.83 -11.38
C ALA A 32 -22.40 3.17 -12.07
N GLU A 33 -22.17 2.09 -12.83
CA GLU A 33 -23.24 1.31 -13.46
C GLU A 33 -23.95 0.38 -12.48
N ILE A 34 -23.20 -0.26 -11.59
CA ILE A 34 -23.72 -1.33 -10.73
C ILE A 34 -24.49 -0.75 -9.54
N ILE A 35 -24.01 0.34 -8.91
CA ILE A 35 -24.65 0.93 -7.73
C ILE A 35 -26.07 1.43 -8.00
N ARG A 36 -26.41 1.69 -9.27
CA ARG A 36 -27.76 2.11 -9.69
C ARG A 36 -28.72 0.94 -9.88
N ARG A 37 -28.20 -0.28 -10.04
CA ARG A 37 -28.98 -1.48 -10.38
C ARG A 37 -29.22 -2.37 -9.16
N ASP A 38 -28.21 -2.49 -8.29
CA ASP A 38 -28.25 -3.41 -7.16
C ASP A 38 -28.68 -2.71 -5.87
N ASP A 39 -29.37 -3.45 -4.98
CA ASP A 39 -29.57 -3.03 -3.59
C ASP A 39 -28.22 -2.83 -2.89
N TRP A 40 -28.08 -1.80 -2.06
CA TRP A 40 -26.82 -1.43 -1.41
C TRP A 40 -26.21 -2.56 -0.56
N GLY A 41 -27.05 -3.38 0.11
CA GLY A 41 -26.57 -4.49 0.93
C GLY A 41 -26.02 -5.61 0.07
N ARG A 42 -26.75 -5.95 -1.00
CA ARG A 42 -26.31 -6.93 -2.01
C ARG A 42 -25.04 -6.48 -2.73
N PHE A 43 -24.96 -5.20 -3.09
CA PHE A 43 -23.78 -4.58 -3.70
C PHE A 43 -22.54 -4.82 -2.85
N LEU A 44 -22.55 -4.42 -1.57
CA LEU A 44 -21.36 -4.55 -0.72
C LEU A 44 -20.93 -6.02 -0.54
N ILE A 45 -21.88 -6.90 -0.21
CA ILE A 45 -21.57 -8.31 0.05
C ILE A 45 -21.06 -9.02 -1.22
N ALA A 46 -21.60 -8.69 -2.40
CA ALA A 46 -21.10 -9.22 -3.66
C ALA A 46 -19.65 -8.80 -3.94
N ARG A 47 -19.26 -7.58 -3.54
CA ARG A 47 -17.89 -7.08 -3.70
C ARG A 47 -16.92 -7.68 -2.68
N VAL A 48 -17.30 -7.76 -1.41
CA VAL A 48 -16.53 -8.46 -0.37
C VAL A 48 -16.28 -9.92 -0.79
N ALA A 49 -17.31 -10.60 -1.29
CA ALA A 49 -17.21 -11.97 -1.81
C ALA A 49 -16.36 -12.09 -3.09
N ARG A 50 -16.13 -11.01 -3.84
CA ARG A 50 -15.23 -11.01 -5.00
C ARG A 50 -13.77 -10.89 -4.58
N ILE A 51 -13.46 -10.13 -3.54
CA ILE A 51 -12.09 -9.77 -3.16
C ILE A 51 -11.47 -10.76 -2.17
N TYR A 52 -12.12 -10.98 -1.02
CA TYR A 52 -11.49 -11.69 0.09
C TYR A 52 -11.13 -13.15 -0.22
N PRO A 53 -12.01 -13.97 -0.84
CA PRO A 53 -11.69 -15.38 -1.05
C PRO A 53 -10.43 -15.62 -1.91
N PRO A 54 -10.32 -15.05 -3.13
CA PRO A 54 -9.08 -15.16 -3.91
C PRO A 54 -7.86 -14.53 -3.20
N MET A 55 -8.02 -13.41 -2.48
CA MET A 55 -6.93 -12.82 -1.71
C MET A 55 -6.41 -13.78 -0.64
N LEU A 56 -7.31 -14.32 0.20
CA LEU A 56 -6.97 -15.26 1.27
C LEU A 56 -6.35 -16.54 0.72
N LEU A 57 -6.83 -17.03 -0.44
CA LEU A 57 -6.23 -18.15 -1.14
C LEU A 57 -4.78 -17.86 -1.56
N MET A 58 -4.50 -16.68 -2.12
CA MET A 58 -3.14 -16.28 -2.50
C MET A 58 -2.24 -16.08 -1.28
N VAL A 59 -2.75 -15.45 -0.21
CA VAL A 59 -2.02 -15.31 1.06
C VAL A 59 -1.65 -16.69 1.61
N ALA A 60 -2.59 -17.64 1.65
CA ALA A 60 -2.33 -19.00 2.10
C ALA A 60 -1.28 -19.71 1.22
N LEU A 61 -1.45 -19.64 -0.10
CA LEU A 61 -0.51 -20.23 -1.07
C LEU A 61 0.91 -19.69 -0.87
N PHE A 62 1.09 -18.37 -0.88
CA PHE A 62 2.41 -17.77 -0.74
C PHE A 62 2.97 -17.91 0.68
N SER A 63 2.12 -18.02 1.71
CA SER A 63 2.59 -18.36 3.06
C SER A 63 3.24 -19.74 3.09
N VAL A 64 2.61 -20.74 2.47
CA VAL A 64 3.16 -22.10 2.37
C VAL A 64 4.43 -22.09 1.52
N VAL A 65 4.41 -21.46 0.34
CA VAL A 65 5.58 -21.42 -0.57
C VAL A 65 6.78 -20.74 0.11
N LEU A 66 6.58 -19.59 0.77
CA LEU A 66 7.66 -18.90 1.47
C LEU A 66 8.15 -19.67 2.68
N PHE A 67 7.26 -20.34 3.42
CA PHE A 67 7.65 -21.21 4.52
C PHE A 67 8.54 -22.36 4.03
N LEU A 68 8.15 -23.04 2.95
CA LEU A 68 8.95 -24.11 2.35
C LEU A 68 10.28 -23.59 1.77
N ALA A 69 10.31 -22.38 1.23
CA ALA A 69 11.49 -21.81 0.58
C ALA A 69 12.53 -21.21 1.55
N TYR A 70 12.11 -20.78 2.74
CA TYR A 70 12.94 -20.01 3.70
C TYR A 70 12.92 -20.55 5.14
N GLY A 71 12.07 -21.52 5.46
CA GLY A 71 11.97 -22.12 6.80
C GLY A 71 11.39 -21.20 7.88
N ARG A 72 10.92 -20.00 7.53
CA ARG A 72 10.30 -19.06 8.47
C ARG A 72 9.04 -18.43 7.88
N PRO A 73 7.90 -18.45 8.59
CA PRO A 73 6.70 -17.77 8.13
C PRO A 73 6.97 -16.26 8.13
N ARG A 74 6.67 -15.60 7.00
CA ARG A 74 6.63 -14.14 6.96
C ARG A 74 5.49 -13.66 7.86
N GLY A 75 5.71 -12.59 8.62
CA GLY A 75 4.72 -12.08 9.56
C GLY A 75 3.40 -11.75 8.86
N LEU A 76 2.32 -12.39 9.30
CA LEU A 76 0.96 -12.12 8.88
C LEU A 76 0.28 -11.23 9.92
N SER A 77 -0.15 -10.04 9.52
CA SER A 77 -0.96 -9.19 10.37
C SER A 77 -2.44 -9.39 10.06
N VAL A 78 -3.23 -9.79 11.06
CA VAL A 78 -4.70 -9.92 10.91
C VAL A 78 -5.29 -8.59 10.45
N LEU A 79 -4.75 -7.48 10.93
CA LEU A 79 -5.20 -6.15 10.60
C LEU A 79 -5.03 -5.81 9.10
N THR A 80 -3.92 -6.21 8.48
CA THR A 80 -3.71 -5.98 7.04
C THR A 80 -4.63 -6.84 6.18
N LEU A 81 -5.03 -8.03 6.66
CA LEU A 81 -6.01 -8.89 5.98
C LEU A 81 -7.42 -8.30 5.99
N THR A 82 -7.72 -7.33 6.86
CA THR A 82 -9.02 -6.66 6.88
C THR A 82 -9.22 -5.70 5.71
N LEU A 83 -8.15 -5.30 5.01
CA LEU A 83 -8.17 -4.30 3.92
C LEU A 83 -8.75 -2.92 4.34
N VAL A 84 -8.81 -2.65 5.64
CA VAL A 84 -9.14 -1.32 6.17
C VAL A 84 -7.91 -0.40 5.97
N PRO A 85 -8.08 0.89 5.63
CA PRO A 85 -7.00 1.87 5.57
C PRO A 85 -6.51 2.18 6.98
N THR A 86 -5.51 1.43 7.42
CA THR A 86 -5.03 1.47 8.79
C THR A 86 -3.78 2.35 8.96
N GLY A 87 -3.23 2.90 7.87
CA GLY A 87 -1.96 3.62 7.86
C GLY A 87 -0.76 2.75 7.47
N PRO A 88 0.49 3.21 7.74
CA PRO A 88 1.71 2.59 7.23
C PRO A 88 1.98 1.21 7.83
N ARG A 89 1.57 0.16 7.11
CA ARG A 89 1.79 -1.25 7.47
C ARG A 89 2.32 -2.04 6.27
N GLY A 90 3.08 -3.10 6.59
CA GLY A 90 3.57 -4.04 5.57
C GLY A 90 2.49 -5.03 5.17
N TYR A 91 2.10 -5.01 3.90
CA TYR A 91 1.16 -5.96 3.31
C TYR A 91 1.88 -7.23 2.82
N PHE A 92 1.20 -8.36 2.84
CA PHE A 92 1.83 -9.67 2.66
C PHE A 92 2.16 -9.97 1.19
N LEU A 93 1.19 -9.76 0.29
CA LEU A 93 1.33 -9.87 -1.16
C LEU A 93 1.92 -8.58 -1.78
N ALA A 94 2.14 -7.54 -0.98
CA ALA A 94 2.63 -6.21 -1.38
C ALA A 94 1.79 -5.47 -2.46
N VAL A 95 0.66 -6.04 -2.88
CA VAL A 95 -0.31 -5.41 -3.79
C VAL A 95 -1.59 -5.02 -3.06
N GLU A 96 -1.84 -5.57 -1.87
CA GLU A 96 -3.09 -5.35 -1.14
C GLU A 96 -3.36 -3.87 -0.86
N TRP A 97 -2.32 -3.02 -0.84
CA TRP A 97 -2.43 -1.59 -0.67
C TRP A 97 -3.45 -0.95 -1.63
N THR A 98 -3.60 -1.42 -2.88
CA THR A 98 -4.64 -0.89 -3.79
C THR A 98 -6.05 -1.39 -3.46
N LEU A 99 -6.17 -2.58 -2.85
CA LEU A 99 -7.45 -3.14 -2.41
C LEU A 99 -8.05 -2.36 -1.23
N LEU A 100 -7.22 -1.64 -0.45
CA LEU A 100 -7.72 -0.73 0.59
C LEU A 100 -8.61 0.35 -0.02
N PHE A 101 -8.13 0.94 -1.12
CA PHE A 101 -8.87 1.96 -1.86
C PHE A 101 -10.17 1.36 -2.40
N GLU A 102 -10.08 0.20 -3.04
CA GLU A 102 -11.25 -0.49 -3.59
C GLU A 102 -12.31 -0.80 -2.52
N MET A 103 -11.93 -1.35 -1.37
CA MET A 103 -12.84 -1.60 -0.25
C MET A 103 -13.43 -0.30 0.32
N THR A 104 -12.63 0.77 0.40
CA THR A 104 -13.11 2.08 0.86
C THR A 104 -14.13 2.67 -0.10
N TYR A 105 -13.92 2.53 -1.42
CA TYR A 105 -14.89 2.95 -2.43
C TYR A 105 -16.21 2.18 -2.27
N TYR A 106 -16.15 0.87 -2.02
CA TYR A 106 -17.33 0.06 -1.82
C TYR A 106 -18.11 0.45 -0.59
N VAL A 107 -17.43 0.71 0.53
CA VAL A 107 -18.05 1.23 1.76
C VAL A 107 -18.69 2.59 1.51
N ALA A 108 -17.98 3.53 0.88
CA ALA A 108 -18.49 4.87 0.59
C ALA A 108 -19.71 4.86 -0.33
N LEU A 109 -19.67 4.09 -1.42
CA LEU A 109 -20.81 3.94 -2.34
C LEU A 109 -21.99 3.22 -1.68
N THR A 110 -21.73 2.24 -0.81
CA THR A 110 -22.78 1.59 -0.02
C THR A 110 -23.43 2.58 0.94
N ALA A 111 -22.65 3.47 1.57
CA ALA A 111 -23.17 4.53 2.42
C ALA A 111 -24.07 5.50 1.62
N LEU A 112 -23.65 5.87 0.41
CA LEU A 112 -24.48 6.67 -0.51
C LEU A 112 -25.79 5.95 -0.86
N GLY A 113 -25.71 4.63 -1.08
CA GLY A 113 -26.86 3.74 -1.28
C GLY A 113 -27.82 3.71 -0.10
N LEU A 114 -27.28 3.50 1.10
CA LEU A 114 -28.03 3.47 2.36
C LEU A 114 -28.76 4.80 2.61
N LEU A 115 -28.13 5.93 2.29
CA LEU A 115 -28.71 7.27 2.44
C LEU A 115 -29.70 7.65 1.32
N GLY A 116 -29.93 6.79 0.32
CA GLY A 116 -30.81 7.09 -0.82
C GLY A 116 -30.28 8.18 -1.76
N LEU A 117 -28.97 8.44 -1.71
CA LEU A 117 -28.30 9.52 -2.45
C LEU A 117 -27.65 9.05 -3.76
N VAL A 118 -27.91 7.81 -4.21
CA VAL A 118 -27.32 7.23 -5.43
C VAL A 118 -27.57 8.10 -6.68
N ARG A 119 -28.74 8.76 -6.76
CA ARG A 119 -29.07 9.68 -7.86
C ARG A 119 -28.13 10.89 -7.96
N TRP A 120 -27.51 11.27 -6.85
CA TRP A 120 -26.53 12.35 -6.75
C TRP A 120 -25.08 11.86 -6.92
N GLY A 121 -24.87 10.58 -7.29
CA GLY A 121 -23.53 10.00 -7.41
C GLY A 121 -22.59 10.78 -8.32
N GLU A 122 -23.08 11.32 -9.44
CA GLU A 122 -22.26 12.16 -10.34
C GLU A 122 -21.87 13.49 -9.67
N ALA A 123 -22.79 14.13 -8.94
CA ALA A 123 -22.50 15.36 -8.21
C ALA A 123 -21.52 15.12 -7.05
N PHE A 124 -21.66 13.99 -6.35
CA PHE A 124 -20.71 13.56 -5.32
C PHE A 124 -19.31 13.32 -5.89
N ALA A 125 -19.21 12.63 -7.04
CA ALA A 125 -17.94 12.40 -7.72
C ALA A 125 -17.29 13.72 -8.19
N LEU A 126 -18.08 14.69 -8.67
CA LEU A 126 -17.57 16.02 -9.00
C LEU A 126 -17.09 16.79 -7.77
N ALA A 127 -17.86 16.80 -6.68
CA ALA A 127 -17.45 17.42 -5.42
C ALA A 127 -16.17 16.77 -4.88
N TRP A 128 -16.05 15.46 -5.00
CA TRP A 128 -14.85 14.71 -4.62
C TRP A 128 -13.66 15.09 -5.50
N LEU A 129 -13.83 15.21 -6.82
CA LEU A 129 -12.78 15.67 -7.73
C LEU A 129 -12.27 17.08 -7.35
N VAL A 130 -13.18 17.99 -7.00
CA VAL A 130 -12.83 19.35 -6.53
C VAL A 130 -12.05 19.29 -5.21
N ALA A 131 -12.51 18.49 -4.25
CA ALA A 131 -11.84 18.34 -2.96
C ALA A 131 -10.41 17.75 -3.11
N MET A 132 -10.24 16.78 -4.03
CA MET A 132 -8.93 16.24 -4.37
C MET A 132 -8.03 17.29 -5.02
N GLY A 133 -8.56 18.07 -5.97
CA GLY A 133 -7.81 19.16 -6.59
C GLY A 133 -7.37 20.20 -5.57
N PHE A 134 -8.25 20.58 -4.64
CA PHE A 134 -7.91 21.48 -3.54
C PHE A 134 -6.82 20.88 -2.64
N SER A 135 -6.96 19.62 -2.24
CA SER A 135 -5.96 18.94 -1.41
C SER A 135 -4.61 18.79 -2.11
N TRP A 136 -4.60 18.64 -3.43
CA TRP A 136 -3.38 18.55 -4.22
C TRP A 136 -2.63 19.88 -4.29
N VAL A 137 -3.32 21.02 -4.43
CA VAL A 137 -2.70 22.36 -4.51
C VAL A 137 -2.30 22.90 -3.14
N TRP A 138 -3.16 22.76 -2.12
CA TRP A 138 -3.00 23.43 -0.83
C TRP A 138 -2.71 22.50 0.34
N GLY A 139 -2.73 21.18 0.14
CA GLY A 139 -2.60 20.21 1.22
C GLY A 139 -1.60 19.09 0.92
N SER A 140 -1.74 17.99 1.65
CA SER A 140 -0.94 16.79 1.48
C SER A 140 -1.46 15.86 0.36
N GLY A 141 -2.40 16.31 -0.48
CA GLY A 141 -3.01 15.47 -1.52
C GLY A 141 -2.06 15.05 -2.63
N ALA A 142 -0.95 15.78 -2.80
CA ALA A 142 0.16 15.43 -3.68
C ALA A 142 1.07 14.31 -3.10
N ALA A 143 0.98 14.04 -1.80
CA ALA A 143 1.84 13.05 -1.16
C ALA A 143 1.56 11.65 -1.71
N ASP A 144 2.64 10.96 -2.09
CA ASP A 144 2.58 9.56 -2.49
C ASP A 144 2.50 8.66 -1.25
N ILE A 145 1.29 8.53 -0.71
CA ILE A 145 1.02 7.66 0.43
C ILE A 145 0.29 6.41 -0.07
N ALA A 146 1.04 5.32 -0.25
CA ALA A 146 0.45 4.03 -0.66
C ALA A 146 -0.41 3.40 0.44
N THR A 147 -0.21 3.78 1.70
CA THR A 147 -0.85 3.16 2.88
C THR A 147 -1.50 4.23 3.77
N PRO A 148 -2.54 4.92 3.26
CA PRO A 148 -3.17 6.02 3.99
C PRO A 148 -3.97 5.52 5.19
N THR A 149 -4.25 6.45 6.10
CA THR A 149 -5.31 6.27 7.10
C THR A 149 -6.69 6.51 6.48
N LEU A 150 -7.76 6.21 7.23
CA LEU A 150 -9.14 6.35 6.77
C LEU A 150 -9.47 7.79 6.33
N THR A 151 -8.95 8.79 7.02
CA THR A 151 -9.25 10.20 6.71
C THR A 151 -8.39 10.78 5.58
N GLU A 152 -7.19 10.24 5.37
CA GLU A 152 -6.30 10.67 4.30
C GLU A 152 -6.73 10.13 2.94
N LEU A 153 -7.20 8.87 2.92
CA LEU A 153 -7.44 8.11 1.70
C LEU A 153 -8.27 8.87 0.67
N PRO A 154 -9.43 9.49 1.00
CA PRO A 154 -10.27 10.14 -0.01
C PRO A 154 -9.57 11.30 -0.73
N LEU A 155 -8.63 11.99 -0.09
CA LEU A 155 -8.03 13.20 -0.66
C LEU A 155 -6.82 12.93 -1.54
N LEU A 156 -6.32 11.70 -1.58
CA LEU A 156 -5.14 11.33 -2.36
C LEU A 156 -5.39 11.35 -3.87
N ILE A 157 -4.44 11.89 -4.62
CA ILE A 157 -4.50 11.98 -6.09
C ILE A 157 -4.66 10.62 -6.78
N ILE A 158 -4.28 9.53 -6.12
CA ILE A 158 -4.42 8.17 -6.65
C ILE A 158 -5.89 7.77 -6.89
N ASN A 159 -6.87 8.41 -6.24
CA ASN A 159 -8.28 8.16 -6.50
C ASN A 159 -8.78 8.77 -7.83
N LEU A 160 -7.98 9.66 -8.45
CA LEU A 160 -8.36 10.39 -9.65
C LEU A 160 -8.87 9.48 -10.78
N PRO A 161 -8.14 8.42 -11.20
CA PRO A 161 -8.63 7.51 -12.22
C PRO A 161 -10.00 6.91 -11.87
N PHE A 162 -10.21 6.54 -10.60
CA PHE A 162 -11.51 6.01 -10.16
C PHE A 162 -12.62 7.04 -10.32
N VAL A 163 -12.42 8.28 -9.84
CA VAL A 163 -13.42 9.35 -9.94
C VAL A 163 -13.73 9.69 -11.39
N LEU A 164 -12.70 9.84 -12.24
CA LEU A 164 -12.88 10.08 -13.68
C LEU A 164 -13.57 8.91 -14.38
N GLY A 165 -13.21 7.68 -14.03
CA GLY A 165 -13.88 6.46 -14.49
C GLY A 165 -15.36 6.45 -14.11
N PHE A 166 -15.69 6.83 -12.88
CA PHE A 166 -17.07 6.95 -12.40
C PHE A 166 -17.87 7.99 -13.21
N LEU A 167 -17.29 9.17 -13.44
CA LEU A 167 -17.90 10.23 -14.25
C LEU A 167 -18.04 9.83 -15.72
N SER A 168 -17.13 9.01 -16.24
CA SER A 168 -17.20 8.52 -17.63
C SER A 168 -18.46 7.70 -17.92
N ALA A 169 -19.03 7.03 -16.92
CA ALA A 169 -20.31 6.33 -17.05
C ALA A 169 -21.46 7.31 -17.33
N GLY A 170 -21.48 8.45 -16.64
CA GLY A 170 -22.43 9.54 -16.89
C GLY A 170 -22.28 10.12 -18.30
N LEU A 171 -21.05 10.43 -18.70
CA LEU A 171 -20.75 10.94 -20.04
C LEU A 171 -21.14 9.94 -21.14
N LYS A 172 -20.89 8.65 -20.93
CA LYS A 172 -21.30 7.58 -21.86
C LYS A 172 -22.82 7.56 -22.04
N ARG A 173 -23.60 7.61 -20.95
CA ARG A 173 -25.07 7.61 -21.01
C ARG A 173 -25.64 8.80 -21.77
N ARG A 174 -24.97 9.94 -21.71
CA ARG A 174 -25.35 11.17 -22.44
C ARG A 174 -24.84 11.19 -23.89
N GLY A 175 -24.04 10.19 -24.30
CA GLY A 175 -23.40 10.17 -25.63
C GLY A 175 -22.29 11.20 -25.81
N TRP A 176 -21.72 11.72 -24.71
CA TRP A 176 -20.77 12.85 -24.73
C TRP A 176 -19.30 12.42 -24.75
N LEU A 177 -18.99 11.14 -24.98
CA LEU A 177 -17.61 10.68 -25.05
C LEU A 177 -16.99 11.02 -26.42
N PRO A 178 -16.01 11.94 -26.49
CA PRO A 178 -15.47 12.40 -27.77
C PRO A 178 -14.71 11.27 -28.50
N PRO A 179 -14.63 11.33 -29.84
CA PRO A 179 -13.64 10.55 -30.59
C PRO A 179 -12.22 10.97 -30.23
N GLY A 180 -11.25 10.08 -30.48
CA GLY A 180 -9.84 10.40 -30.27
C GLY A 180 -9.32 10.24 -28.84
N LEU A 181 -10.17 9.96 -27.84
CA LEU A 181 -9.74 9.74 -26.44
C LEU A 181 -8.59 8.73 -26.30
N GLY A 182 -8.63 7.63 -27.07
CA GLY A 182 -7.56 6.63 -27.05
C GLY A 182 -6.24 7.15 -27.62
N VAL A 183 -6.28 7.99 -28.66
CA VAL A 183 -5.08 8.64 -29.23
C VAL A 183 -4.49 9.62 -28.22
N ALA A 184 -5.34 10.46 -27.63
CA ALA A 184 -4.88 11.41 -26.61
C ALA A 184 -4.32 10.70 -25.36
N ALA A 185 -4.92 9.58 -24.92
CA ALA A 185 -4.36 8.76 -23.85
C ALA A 185 -2.96 8.23 -24.20
N MET A 186 -2.73 7.77 -25.43
CA MET A 186 -1.41 7.33 -25.89
C MET A 186 -0.40 8.48 -25.93
N LEU A 187 -0.80 9.67 -26.40
CA LEU A 187 0.08 10.84 -26.42
C LEU A 187 0.50 11.25 -25.00
N ILE A 188 -0.43 11.25 -24.05
CA ILE A 188 -0.11 11.50 -22.63
C ILE A 188 0.86 10.43 -22.13
N ALA A 189 0.60 9.14 -22.41
CA ALA A 189 1.44 8.04 -21.96
C ALA A 189 2.89 8.13 -22.45
N ILE A 190 3.13 8.67 -23.66
CA ILE A 190 4.47 8.91 -24.20
C ILE A 190 5.23 9.99 -23.41
N VAL A 191 4.52 10.99 -22.89
CA VAL A 191 5.13 12.12 -22.16
C VAL A 191 5.40 11.78 -20.69
N ILE A 192 4.61 10.87 -20.08
CA ILE A 192 4.71 10.51 -18.66
C ILE A 192 6.16 10.22 -18.17
N PRO A 193 6.99 9.42 -18.88
CA PRO A 193 8.35 9.11 -18.42
C PRO A 193 9.29 10.33 -18.32
N LEU A 194 8.91 11.46 -18.92
CA LEU A 194 9.69 12.69 -18.94
C LEU A 194 9.34 13.64 -17.79
N LEU A 195 8.36 13.28 -16.95
CA LEU A 195 7.78 14.18 -15.95
C LEU A 195 8.18 13.82 -14.52
N PRO A 196 8.15 14.80 -13.60
CA PRO A 196 8.27 14.57 -12.17
C PRO A 196 7.22 13.57 -11.64
N ALA A 197 7.55 12.87 -10.55
CA ALA A 197 6.74 11.77 -10.00
C ALA A 197 5.33 12.20 -9.52
N ASP A 198 5.18 13.42 -9.04
CA ASP A 198 3.90 14.01 -8.64
C ASP A 198 2.98 14.24 -9.85
N VAL A 199 3.52 14.76 -10.95
CA VAL A 199 2.79 14.95 -12.21
C VAL A 199 2.49 13.61 -12.90
N LEU A 200 3.40 12.63 -12.76
CA LEU A 200 3.25 11.29 -13.32
C LEU A 200 1.91 10.66 -12.92
N ARG A 201 1.53 10.76 -11.64
CA ARG A 201 0.27 10.15 -11.16
C ARG A 201 -0.97 10.82 -11.70
N LEU A 202 -0.98 12.15 -11.72
CA LEU A 202 -2.06 12.94 -12.30
C LEU A 202 -2.30 12.54 -13.75
N LEU A 203 -1.25 12.55 -14.58
CA LEU A 203 -1.36 12.23 -15.99
C LEU A 203 -1.64 10.74 -16.24
N SER A 204 -1.10 9.84 -15.41
CA SER A 204 -1.41 8.41 -15.48
C SER A 204 -2.90 8.16 -15.20
N GLY A 205 -3.47 8.85 -14.20
CA GLY A 205 -4.89 8.80 -13.88
C GLY A 205 -5.77 9.30 -15.03
N ILE A 206 -5.41 10.43 -15.64
CA ILE A 206 -6.11 11.01 -16.79
C ILE A 206 -6.01 10.08 -18.01
N ALA A 207 -4.80 9.65 -18.37
CA ALA A 207 -4.58 8.76 -19.51
C ALA A 207 -5.34 7.43 -19.36
N ALA A 208 -5.31 6.83 -18.16
CA ALA A 208 -6.07 5.63 -17.84
C ALA A 208 -7.58 5.82 -17.99
N ALA A 209 -8.14 6.90 -17.44
CA ALA A 209 -9.56 7.21 -17.58
C ALA A 209 -9.98 7.46 -19.03
N MET A 210 -9.16 8.16 -19.82
CA MET A 210 -9.38 8.38 -21.25
C MET A 210 -9.32 7.07 -22.04
N LEU A 211 -8.38 6.18 -21.72
CA LEU A 211 -8.26 4.87 -22.35
C LEU A 211 -9.49 3.99 -22.05
N VAL A 212 -9.92 3.95 -20.80
CA VAL A 212 -11.16 3.24 -20.40
C VAL A 212 -12.37 3.85 -21.09
N ALA A 213 -12.51 5.18 -21.10
CA ALA A 213 -13.58 5.88 -21.79
C ALA A 213 -13.60 5.59 -23.31
N ALA A 214 -12.43 5.51 -23.94
CA ALA A 214 -12.31 5.12 -25.34
C ALA A 214 -12.76 3.67 -25.58
N ALA A 215 -12.41 2.75 -24.68
CA ALA A 215 -12.77 1.34 -24.75
C ALA A 215 -14.29 1.13 -24.59
N ILE A 216 -14.92 1.76 -23.60
CA ILE A 216 -16.36 1.60 -23.32
C ILE A 216 -17.26 2.24 -24.37
N ARG A 217 -16.73 3.15 -25.20
CA ARG A 217 -17.45 3.81 -26.29
C ARG A 217 -17.72 2.86 -27.46
N ARG A 218 -16.86 1.85 -27.68
CA ARG A 218 -17.04 0.90 -28.78
C ARG A 218 -18.07 -0.16 -28.41
N PRO A 219 -18.97 -0.53 -29.34
CA PRO A 219 -19.84 -1.68 -29.13
C PRO A 219 -18.98 -2.95 -28.99
N PRO A 220 -19.42 -3.93 -28.17
CA PRO A 220 -18.71 -5.20 -28.07
C PRO A 220 -18.69 -5.88 -29.46
N PRO A 221 -17.60 -6.57 -29.82
CA PRO A 221 -17.51 -7.27 -31.10
C PRO A 221 -18.56 -8.39 -31.17
N ILE A 222 -19.18 -8.55 -32.35
CA ILE A 222 -20.27 -9.51 -32.59
C ILE A 222 -19.77 -10.97 -32.52
N SER A 223 -18.52 -11.21 -32.93
CA SER A 223 -17.89 -12.53 -32.83
C SER A 223 -16.52 -12.44 -32.17
N ILE A 224 -16.25 -13.38 -31.27
CA ILE A 224 -14.97 -13.51 -30.58
C ILE A 224 -14.20 -14.61 -31.29
N GLY A 225 -13.20 -14.23 -32.10
CA GLY A 225 -12.27 -15.18 -32.71
C GLY A 225 -11.39 -15.90 -31.67
N PRO A 226 -10.52 -16.84 -32.10
CA PRO A 226 -9.65 -17.59 -31.19
C PRO A 226 -8.74 -16.69 -30.35
N THR A 227 -8.22 -15.60 -30.95
CA THR A 227 -7.44 -14.58 -30.25
C THR A 227 -8.28 -13.86 -29.19
N GLY A 228 -9.51 -13.49 -29.51
CA GLY A 228 -10.45 -12.88 -28.57
C GLY A 228 -10.81 -13.81 -27.41
N SER A 229 -10.91 -15.12 -27.65
CA SER A 229 -11.18 -16.12 -26.62
C SER A 229 -10.01 -16.27 -25.65
N LEU A 230 -8.78 -16.27 -26.17
CA LEU A 230 -7.57 -16.26 -25.35
C LEU A 230 -7.48 -14.97 -24.51
N LEU A 231 -7.72 -13.81 -25.10
CA LEU A 231 -7.75 -12.53 -24.38
C LEU A 231 -8.85 -12.50 -23.30
N ALA A 232 -10.01 -13.08 -23.58
CA ALA A 232 -11.08 -13.21 -22.58
C ALA A 232 -10.64 -14.08 -21.40
N ARG A 233 -9.90 -15.17 -21.63
CA ARG A 233 -9.33 -16.00 -20.56
C ARG A 233 -8.31 -15.23 -19.71
N PHE A 234 -7.47 -14.40 -20.33
CA PHE A 234 -6.58 -13.49 -19.58
C PHE A 234 -7.38 -12.46 -18.79
N GLY A 235 -8.48 -11.94 -19.34
CA GLY A 235 -9.42 -11.09 -18.62
C GLY A 235 -9.99 -11.78 -17.38
N ASP A 236 -10.44 -13.03 -17.52
CA ASP A 236 -10.94 -13.84 -16.40
C ASP A 236 -9.86 -14.12 -15.34
N ALA A 237 -8.60 -14.29 -15.75
CA ALA A 237 -7.45 -14.53 -14.88
C ALA A 237 -6.82 -13.24 -14.30
N SER A 238 -7.24 -12.06 -14.76
CA SER A 238 -6.59 -10.78 -14.45
C SER A 238 -6.50 -10.48 -12.95
N TYR A 239 -7.51 -10.85 -12.18
CA TYR A 239 -7.52 -10.62 -10.73
C TYR A 239 -6.52 -11.53 -10.00
N VAL A 240 -6.36 -12.78 -10.45
CA VAL A 240 -5.34 -13.69 -9.92
C VAL A 240 -3.95 -13.19 -10.28
N LEU A 241 -3.74 -12.76 -11.53
CA LEU A 241 -2.48 -12.15 -11.97
C LEU A 241 -2.12 -10.97 -11.07
N TYR A 242 -3.10 -10.09 -10.83
CA TYR A 242 -2.95 -8.95 -9.94
C TYR A 242 -2.50 -9.36 -8.52
N LEU A 243 -3.11 -10.40 -7.93
CA LEU A 243 -2.73 -10.84 -6.58
C LEU A 243 -1.38 -11.57 -6.50
N CYS A 244 -0.96 -12.26 -7.55
CA CYS A 244 0.19 -13.16 -7.48
C CYS A 244 1.49 -12.59 -8.06
N HIS A 245 1.42 -11.57 -8.94
CA HIS A 245 2.61 -11.14 -9.68
C HIS A 245 3.74 -10.63 -8.77
N VAL A 246 3.50 -9.69 -7.83
CA VAL A 246 4.56 -9.18 -6.94
C VAL A 246 5.20 -10.23 -6.05
N PRO A 247 4.46 -11.05 -5.26
CA PRO A 247 5.10 -12.05 -4.42
C PRO A 247 5.85 -13.11 -5.25
N LEU A 248 5.36 -13.42 -6.45
CA LEU A 248 6.07 -14.29 -7.38
C LEU A 248 7.33 -13.65 -7.95
N PHE A 249 7.31 -12.35 -8.28
CA PHE A 249 8.50 -11.62 -8.72
C PHE A 249 9.56 -11.62 -7.63
N LEU A 250 9.19 -11.33 -6.38
CA LEU A 250 10.10 -11.38 -5.23
C LEU A 250 10.69 -12.78 -5.04
N LEU A 251 9.86 -13.83 -5.16
CA LEU A 251 10.31 -15.22 -5.06
C LEU A 251 11.30 -15.58 -6.19
N ILE A 252 11.00 -15.22 -7.43
CA ILE A 252 11.86 -15.50 -8.58
C ILE A 252 13.18 -14.71 -8.47
N GLU A 253 13.14 -13.42 -8.13
CA GLU A 253 14.34 -12.60 -7.97
C GLU A 253 15.29 -13.18 -6.92
N SER A 254 14.72 -13.68 -5.82
CA SER A 254 15.49 -14.25 -4.71
C SER A 254 16.13 -15.62 -4.99
N LYS A 255 15.63 -16.37 -5.98
CA LYS A 255 16.11 -17.71 -6.31
C LYS A 255 16.95 -17.75 -7.59
N LEU A 256 16.78 -16.80 -8.51
CA LEU A 256 17.55 -16.77 -9.74
C LEU A 256 19.00 -16.30 -9.48
N PRO A 257 20.02 -17.00 -10.03
CA PRO A 257 21.42 -16.62 -9.87
C PRO A 257 21.70 -15.20 -10.37
N GLN A 258 22.51 -14.42 -9.65
CA GLN A 258 22.79 -13.01 -9.95
C GLN A 258 23.43 -12.75 -11.33
N TRP A 259 24.04 -13.76 -11.95
CA TRP A 259 24.68 -13.66 -13.27
C TRP A 259 23.71 -13.62 -14.47
N LEU A 260 22.43 -14.00 -14.28
CA LEU A 260 21.44 -13.91 -15.37
C LEU A 260 21.20 -12.44 -15.81
N PRO A 261 21.14 -12.14 -17.12
CA PRO A 261 20.75 -10.84 -17.64
C PRO A 261 19.35 -10.40 -17.18
N ALA A 262 19.16 -9.10 -16.93
CA ALA A 262 17.87 -8.56 -16.48
C ALA A 262 16.68 -8.88 -17.40
N PRO A 263 16.80 -8.88 -18.74
CA PRO A 263 15.70 -9.25 -19.63
C PRO A 263 15.21 -10.69 -19.45
N LEU A 264 16.13 -11.65 -19.23
CA LEU A 264 15.76 -13.06 -19.00
C LEU A 264 15.05 -13.23 -17.65
N VAL A 265 15.50 -12.52 -16.62
CA VAL A 265 14.86 -12.50 -15.31
C VAL A 265 13.45 -11.93 -15.41
N TRP A 266 13.27 -10.83 -16.14
CA TRP A 266 11.96 -10.22 -16.38
C TRP A 266 11.02 -11.13 -17.16
N LEU A 267 11.51 -11.77 -18.23
CA LEU A 267 10.71 -12.75 -19.00
C LEU A 267 10.29 -13.93 -18.13
N ALA A 268 11.17 -14.44 -17.27
CA ALA A 268 10.84 -15.51 -16.33
C ALA A 268 9.77 -15.06 -15.33
N MET A 269 9.90 -13.85 -14.77
CA MET A 269 8.92 -13.25 -13.86
C MET A 269 7.54 -13.10 -14.51
N VAL A 270 7.47 -12.44 -15.67
CA VAL A 270 6.22 -12.20 -16.39
C VAL A 270 5.60 -13.52 -16.86
N GLY A 271 6.39 -14.41 -17.44
CA GLY A 271 5.94 -15.72 -17.90
C GLY A 271 5.38 -16.58 -16.76
N ALA A 272 6.06 -16.58 -15.60
CA ALA A 272 5.57 -17.30 -14.43
C ALA A 272 4.28 -16.69 -13.86
N ALA A 273 4.17 -15.36 -13.80
CA ALA A 273 2.95 -14.70 -13.31
C ALA A 273 1.76 -14.96 -14.24
N LEU A 274 1.96 -14.84 -15.55
CA LEU A 274 0.94 -15.18 -16.55
C LEU A 274 0.54 -16.66 -16.46
N GLY A 275 1.51 -17.58 -16.40
CA GLY A 275 1.27 -19.01 -16.29
C GLY A 275 0.49 -19.38 -15.02
N LEU A 276 0.91 -18.87 -13.86
CA LEU A 276 0.22 -19.09 -12.59
C LEU A 276 -1.21 -18.51 -12.61
N SER A 277 -1.38 -17.33 -13.19
CA SER A 277 -2.70 -16.69 -13.29
C SER A 277 -3.67 -17.48 -14.17
N LEU A 278 -3.22 -18.00 -15.30
CA LEU A 278 -4.04 -18.85 -16.18
C LEU A 278 -4.37 -20.18 -15.51
N LEU A 279 -3.45 -20.75 -14.73
CA LEU A 279 -3.67 -22.00 -14.00
C LEU A 279 -4.75 -21.83 -12.91
N LEU A 280 -4.69 -20.72 -12.15
CA LEU A 280 -5.57 -20.50 -11.00
C LEU A 280 -6.83 -19.67 -11.32
N GLY A 281 -6.87 -18.97 -12.46
CA GLY A 281 -8.02 -18.17 -12.92
C GLY A 281 -9.35 -18.93 -12.95
N PRO A 282 -9.43 -20.15 -13.51
CA PRO A 282 -10.65 -20.94 -13.49
C PRO A 282 -11.13 -21.32 -12.08
N LEU A 283 -10.23 -21.42 -11.10
CA LEU A 283 -10.60 -21.64 -9.70
C LEU A 283 -11.23 -20.37 -9.11
N ASP A 284 -10.63 -19.19 -9.34
CA ASP A 284 -11.18 -17.89 -8.91
C ASP A 284 -12.59 -17.68 -9.48
N VAL A 285 -12.77 -17.85 -10.80
CA VAL A 285 -14.09 -17.70 -11.45
C VAL A 285 -15.12 -18.66 -10.87
N ARG A 286 -14.76 -19.92 -10.61
CA ARG A 286 -15.67 -20.91 -9.99
C ARG A 286 -16.04 -20.51 -8.56
N LEU A 287 -15.07 -20.06 -7.76
CA LEU A 287 -15.29 -19.61 -6.39
C LEU A 287 -16.22 -18.39 -6.37
N HIS A 288 -15.95 -17.40 -7.20
CA HIS A 288 -16.78 -16.22 -7.34
C HIS A 288 -18.22 -16.58 -7.77
N ARG A 289 -18.39 -17.43 -8.80
CA ARG A 289 -19.73 -17.88 -9.23
C ARG A 289 -20.47 -18.61 -8.14
N ARG A 290 -19.80 -19.46 -7.34
CA ARG A 290 -20.41 -20.17 -6.22
C ARG A 290 -20.91 -19.21 -5.16
N MET A 291 -20.09 -18.23 -4.77
CA MET A 291 -20.47 -17.23 -3.77
C MET A 291 -21.57 -16.31 -4.28
N LYS A 292 -21.49 -15.86 -5.54
CA LYS A 292 -22.54 -15.09 -6.19
C LYS A 292 -23.88 -15.82 -6.14
N ARG A 293 -23.93 -17.12 -6.49
CA ARG A 293 -25.17 -17.92 -6.37
C ARG A 293 -25.71 -17.99 -4.94
N ALA A 294 -24.84 -18.04 -3.94
CA ALA A 294 -25.25 -18.05 -2.54
C ALA A 294 -25.85 -16.69 -2.12
N ILE A 295 -25.26 -15.58 -2.57
CA ILE A 295 -25.77 -14.22 -2.37
C ILE A 295 -27.09 -14.02 -3.11
N ASP A 296 -27.19 -14.50 -4.35
CA ASP A 296 -28.39 -14.42 -5.18
C ASP A 296 -29.60 -15.10 -4.50
N LYS A 297 -29.36 -16.18 -3.74
CA LYS A 297 -30.39 -16.90 -2.96
C LYS A 297 -30.67 -16.31 -1.57
N ALA A 298 -29.84 -15.41 -1.07
CA ALA A 298 -30.00 -14.86 0.28
C ALA A 298 -31.12 -13.80 0.33
N ARG A 299 -31.86 -13.76 1.44
CA ARG A 299 -32.87 -12.72 1.71
C ARG A 299 -32.19 -11.35 1.87
N ASP A 300 -32.77 -10.30 1.28
CA ASP A 300 -32.18 -8.96 1.29
C ASP A 300 -31.96 -8.42 2.71
N GLY A 301 -32.88 -8.67 3.66
CA GLY A 301 -32.72 -8.27 5.06
C GLY A 301 -31.45 -8.84 5.71
N ARG A 302 -31.08 -10.08 5.37
CA ARG A 302 -29.83 -10.71 5.86
C ARG A 302 -28.60 -10.09 5.22
N LEU A 303 -28.66 -9.80 3.91
CA LEU A 303 -27.57 -9.14 3.19
C LEU A 303 -27.31 -7.74 3.72
N ARG A 304 -28.38 -6.96 3.96
CA ARG A 304 -28.32 -5.62 4.58
C ARG A 304 -27.73 -5.68 5.98
N ALA A 305 -28.15 -6.62 6.82
CA ALA A 305 -27.59 -6.80 8.16
C ALA A 305 -26.08 -7.13 8.12
N TRP A 306 -25.66 -8.02 7.22
CA TRP A 306 -24.23 -8.33 7.03
C TRP A 306 -23.45 -7.14 6.49
N ALA A 307 -24.01 -6.37 5.56
CA ALA A 307 -23.38 -5.17 5.02
C ALA A 307 -23.18 -4.12 6.12
N LEU A 308 -24.19 -3.87 6.96
CA LEU A 308 -24.08 -2.96 8.10
C LEU A 308 -23.05 -3.45 9.12
N GLY A 309 -23.03 -4.75 9.43
CA GLY A 309 -22.02 -5.35 10.31
C GLY A 309 -20.60 -5.16 9.77
N TYR A 310 -20.40 -5.38 8.46
CA TYR A 310 -19.12 -5.13 7.81
C TYR A 310 -18.72 -3.66 7.90
N ILE A 311 -19.62 -2.72 7.59
CA ILE A 311 -19.36 -1.27 7.67
C ILE A 311 -18.98 -0.88 9.11
N ALA A 312 -19.72 -1.36 10.12
CA ALA A 312 -19.43 -1.06 11.52
C ALA A 312 -18.03 -1.55 11.93
N VAL A 313 -17.66 -2.78 11.55
CA VAL A 313 -16.31 -3.31 11.82
C VAL A 313 -15.24 -2.53 11.06
N PHE A 314 -15.48 -2.21 9.78
CA PHE A 314 -14.57 -1.44 8.95
C PHE A 314 -14.28 -0.06 9.56
N LEU A 315 -15.33 0.66 9.96
CA LEU A 315 -15.22 1.98 10.59
C LEU A 315 -14.59 1.91 11.98
N ALA A 316 -14.91 0.90 12.79
CA ALA A 316 -14.31 0.72 14.11
C ALA A 316 -12.79 0.50 14.02
N ILE A 317 -12.36 -0.41 13.14
CA ILE A 317 -10.94 -0.68 12.89
C ILE A 317 -10.26 0.56 12.31
N GLY A 318 -10.88 1.22 11.33
CA GLY A 318 -10.32 2.41 10.69
C GLY A 318 -10.15 3.55 11.68
N SER A 319 -11.14 3.80 12.53
CA SER A 319 -11.09 4.86 13.55
C SER A 319 -10.07 4.56 14.64
N TYR A 320 -10.01 3.32 15.12
CA TYR A 320 -9.01 2.91 16.12
C TYR A 320 -7.58 3.12 15.60
N THR A 321 -7.32 2.65 14.38
CA THR A 321 -5.98 2.73 13.77
C THR A 321 -5.61 4.16 13.34
N GLU A 322 -6.58 4.97 12.95
CA GLU A 322 -6.39 6.41 12.72
C GLU A 322 -5.89 7.10 14.00
N LEU A 323 -6.51 6.84 15.17
CA LEU A 323 -6.07 7.40 16.44
C LEU A 323 -4.66 6.93 16.82
N GLU A 324 -4.35 5.65 16.61
CA GLU A 324 -3.02 5.08 16.82
C GLU A 324 -1.97 5.79 15.95
N VAL A 325 -2.23 5.95 14.65
CA VAL A 325 -1.29 6.60 13.72
C VAL A 325 -1.13 8.09 14.01
N ARG A 326 -2.20 8.80 14.38
CA ARG A 326 -2.11 10.20 14.80
C ARG A 326 -1.26 10.37 16.05
N LYS A 327 -1.43 9.48 17.04
CA LYS A 327 -0.61 9.48 18.25
C LYS A 327 0.85 9.23 17.90
N ASP A 328 1.15 8.23 17.08
CA ASP A 328 2.51 7.92 16.63
C ASP A 328 3.16 9.12 15.91
N ARG A 329 2.43 9.81 15.03
CA ARG A 329 2.94 11.00 14.32
C ARG A 329 3.15 12.19 15.24
N ALA A 330 2.27 12.40 16.21
CA ALA A 330 2.42 13.47 17.20
C ALA A 330 3.64 13.23 18.09
N GLU A 331 3.85 11.98 18.55
CA GLU A 331 5.04 11.59 19.30
C GLU A 331 6.33 11.75 18.46
N GLU A 332 6.30 11.37 17.17
CA GLU A 332 7.44 11.56 16.27
C GLU A 332 7.73 13.05 16.03
N ALA A 333 6.70 13.88 15.84
CA ALA A 333 6.84 15.33 15.67
C ALA A 333 7.46 15.96 16.93
N GLN A 334 6.95 15.60 18.12
CA GLN A 334 7.54 16.03 19.39
C GLN A 334 9.00 15.57 19.52
N ALA A 335 9.32 14.33 19.13
CA ALA A 335 10.69 13.83 19.15
C ALA A 335 11.61 14.64 18.22
N ARG A 336 11.12 15.06 17.05
CA ARG A 336 11.87 15.94 16.12
C ARG A 336 12.10 17.34 16.70
N GLU A 337 11.14 17.88 17.46
CA GLU A 337 11.31 19.16 18.16
C GLU A 337 12.35 19.05 19.30
N ILE A 338 12.28 17.98 20.11
CA ILE A 338 13.26 17.71 21.17
C ILE A 338 14.65 17.50 20.57
N PHE A 339 14.73 16.79 19.45
CA PHE A 339 15.98 16.57 18.73
C PHE A 339 16.68 17.87 18.30
N ALA A 340 15.91 18.91 17.97
CA ALA A 340 16.46 20.22 17.62
C ALA A 340 17.04 20.98 18.82
N SER A 341 16.75 20.51 20.05
CA SER A 341 17.30 21.07 21.29
C SER A 341 18.68 20.47 21.63
N PRO A 342 19.51 21.18 22.41
CA PRO A 342 20.82 20.66 22.84
C PRO A 342 20.68 19.31 23.57
N PRO A 343 21.60 18.35 23.34
CA PRO A 343 21.57 17.07 24.04
C PRO A 343 21.61 17.25 25.55
N THR A 344 20.82 16.46 26.26
CA THR A 344 20.86 16.35 27.71
C THR A 344 22.06 15.51 28.13
N ALA A 345 22.67 15.85 29.27
CA ALA A 345 23.71 15.01 29.87
C ALA A 345 23.22 13.57 30.08
N ALA A 346 24.12 12.60 29.92
CA ALA A 346 23.78 11.19 30.08
C ALA A 346 23.27 10.90 31.51
N SER A 347 22.09 10.28 31.61
CA SER A 347 21.57 9.78 32.89
C SER A 347 22.14 8.39 33.16
N LEU A 348 22.56 8.13 34.41
CA LEU A 348 23.01 6.80 34.85
C LEU A 348 21.92 5.72 34.71
N SER A 349 20.64 6.13 34.74
CA SER A 349 19.48 5.25 34.58
C SER A 349 19.25 4.79 33.14
N VAL A 350 19.82 5.51 32.15
CA VAL A 350 19.63 5.18 30.74
C VAL A 350 20.63 4.11 30.32
N ARG A 351 20.11 3.03 29.72
CA ARG A 351 20.88 1.96 29.10
C ARG A 351 20.57 1.93 27.61
N ALA A 352 21.61 1.90 26.81
CA ALA A 352 21.56 2.32 25.43
C ALA A 352 22.71 1.67 24.65
N GLU A 353 22.40 0.92 23.60
CA GLU A 353 23.42 0.24 22.80
C GLU A 353 22.96 0.03 21.35
N ILE A 354 23.93 0.08 20.43
CA ILE A 354 23.77 -0.32 19.03
C ILE A 354 24.42 -1.69 18.87
N ASP A 355 23.62 -2.75 18.88
CA ASP A 355 24.14 -4.13 18.81
C ASP A 355 24.72 -4.47 17.43
N SER A 356 24.11 -3.98 16.35
CA SER A 356 24.50 -4.39 15.01
C SER A 356 24.17 -3.37 13.93
N VAL A 357 25.05 -3.35 12.93
CA VAL A 357 24.93 -2.60 11.70
C VAL A 357 25.13 -3.59 10.56
N GLN A 358 24.15 -3.70 9.66
CA GLN A 358 24.19 -4.63 8.55
C GLN A 358 23.86 -3.91 7.25
N PHE A 359 24.65 -4.12 6.21
CA PHE A 359 24.30 -3.69 4.86
C PHE A 359 23.46 -4.76 4.18
N GLY A 360 22.25 -4.42 3.74
CA GLY A 360 21.34 -5.35 3.08
C GLY A 360 20.31 -4.64 2.22
N GLY A 361 20.07 -5.15 1.01
CA GLY A 361 19.07 -4.57 0.11
C GLY A 361 19.38 -3.12 -0.30
N ASN A 362 20.66 -2.80 -0.50
CA ASN A 362 21.16 -1.46 -0.84
C ASN A 362 21.00 -0.40 0.26
N ARG A 363 20.72 -0.81 1.51
CA ARG A 363 20.58 0.11 2.66
C ARG A 363 21.30 -0.43 3.88
N TRP A 364 21.73 0.46 4.74
CA TRP A 364 22.21 0.10 6.06
C TRP A 364 21.04 -0.06 7.02
N VAL A 365 21.07 -1.14 7.80
CA VAL A 365 20.12 -1.44 8.86
C VAL A 365 20.85 -1.36 10.19
N VAL A 366 20.43 -0.44 11.04
CA VAL A 366 20.98 -0.23 12.38
C VAL A 366 19.99 -0.79 13.39
N ARG A 367 20.46 -1.67 14.27
CA ARG A 367 19.65 -2.30 15.32
C ARG A 367 20.31 -2.10 16.67
N GLY A 368 19.48 -1.86 17.67
CA GLY A 368 19.94 -1.64 19.04
C GLY A 368 18.76 -1.62 20.01
N TYR A 369 19.01 -1.13 21.21
CA TYR A 369 17.99 -0.90 22.23
C TYR A 369 18.33 0.34 23.06
N GLY A 370 17.32 0.93 23.67
CA GLY A 370 17.48 2.05 24.58
C GLY A 370 16.34 2.08 25.59
N ILE A 371 16.63 2.33 26.86
CA ILE A 371 15.61 2.36 27.90
C ILE A 371 16.09 3.19 29.10
N ASP A 372 15.17 3.91 29.74
CA ASP A 372 15.38 4.46 31.08
C ASP A 372 14.92 3.42 32.11
N LEU A 373 15.86 2.87 32.89
CA LEU A 373 15.58 1.83 33.87
C LEU A 373 14.66 2.29 35.01
N ASP A 374 14.64 3.59 35.31
CA ASP A 374 13.80 4.18 36.35
C ASP A 374 12.39 4.46 35.81
N ARG A 375 12.28 4.77 34.51
CA ARG A 375 11.01 5.07 33.84
C ARG A 375 10.86 4.26 32.54
N PRO A 376 10.74 2.92 32.63
CA PRO A 376 10.72 2.05 31.45
C PRO A 376 9.44 2.15 30.60
N ALA A 377 8.46 2.92 31.06
CA ALA A 377 7.21 3.17 30.35
C ALA A 377 7.26 4.35 29.37
N LEU A 378 8.32 5.18 29.42
CA LEU A 378 8.44 6.36 28.56
C LEU A 378 8.54 5.95 27.09
N ALA A 379 7.74 6.57 26.22
CA ALA A 379 7.97 6.44 24.79
C ALA A 379 9.36 6.98 24.43
N THR A 380 10.09 6.18 23.65
CA THR A 380 11.47 6.49 23.27
C THR A 380 11.62 6.34 21.76
N HIS A 381 12.32 7.30 21.17
CA HIS A 381 12.71 7.31 19.76
C HIS A 381 14.22 7.24 19.64
N ILE A 382 14.70 6.66 18.55
CA ILE A 382 16.11 6.72 18.13
C ILE A 382 16.21 7.67 16.96
N ALA A 383 17.15 8.61 17.03
CA ALA A 383 17.51 9.47 15.92
C ALA A 383 18.97 9.22 15.54
N ILE A 384 19.23 8.99 14.25
CA ILE A 384 20.58 8.93 13.69
C ILE A 384 20.87 10.24 12.99
N ARG A 385 22.05 10.82 13.24
CA ARG A 385 22.46 12.11 12.70
C ARG A 385 23.78 12.01 11.97
N GLN A 386 24.01 13.01 11.12
CA GLN A 386 25.28 13.27 10.47
C GLN A 386 25.55 14.76 10.46
N ALA A 387 26.65 15.17 11.11
CA ALA A 387 26.99 16.58 11.31
C ALA A 387 25.81 17.40 11.88
N GLY A 388 25.12 16.85 12.89
CA GLY A 388 23.96 17.49 13.53
C GLY A 388 22.64 17.38 12.76
N ASN A 389 22.65 17.01 11.48
CA ASN A 389 21.43 16.86 10.69
C ASN A 389 20.76 15.51 10.94
N LEU A 390 19.44 15.51 11.13
CA LEU A 390 18.65 14.29 11.27
C LEU A 390 18.66 13.49 9.96
N LEU A 391 19.24 12.29 9.98
CA LEU A 391 19.19 11.37 8.84
C LEU A 391 17.99 10.44 8.90
N ALA A 392 17.70 9.89 10.09
CA ALA A 392 16.62 8.96 10.28
C ALA A 392 16.11 9.03 11.73
N ILE A 393 14.81 8.89 11.93
CA ILE A 393 14.18 8.74 13.25
C ILE A 393 13.23 7.54 13.23
N ASP A 394 13.18 6.78 14.32
CA ASP A 394 12.24 5.65 14.47
C ASP A 394 11.81 5.48 15.93
N ARG A 395 10.60 4.97 16.14
CA ARG A 395 10.06 4.64 17.46
C ARG A 395 10.57 3.26 17.89
N MET A 396 10.87 3.09 19.17
CA MET A 396 11.17 1.77 19.71
C MET A 396 9.95 0.86 19.70
N ARG A 397 9.97 -0.16 18.83
CA ARG A 397 8.84 -1.07 18.61
C ARG A 397 9.19 -2.54 18.78
N ARG A 398 10.46 -2.88 19.00
CA ARG A 398 10.91 -4.29 19.09
C ARG A 398 10.99 -4.77 20.53
N MET A 399 10.54 -6.00 20.75
CA MET A 399 10.75 -6.74 21.99
C MET A 399 12.21 -7.18 22.10
N ARG A 400 12.76 -7.13 23.32
CA ARG A 400 14.16 -7.47 23.62
C ARG A 400 14.24 -8.36 24.86
N VAL A 401 13.59 -9.53 24.80
CA VAL A 401 13.47 -10.46 25.94
C VAL A 401 14.83 -10.94 26.45
N ALA A 402 15.78 -11.25 25.55
CA ALA A 402 17.13 -11.65 25.96
C ALA A 402 17.84 -10.52 26.73
N THR A 403 17.83 -9.30 26.19
CA THR A 403 18.40 -8.11 26.84
C THR A 403 17.71 -7.80 28.17
N ALA A 404 16.38 -7.96 28.26
CA ALA A 404 15.65 -7.79 29.52
C ALA A 404 16.14 -8.77 30.61
N LYS A 405 16.44 -10.01 30.23
CA LYS A 405 17.01 -11.04 31.13
C LYS A 405 18.45 -10.72 31.53
N GLU A 406 19.28 -10.27 30.59
CA GLU A 406 20.66 -9.82 30.85
C GLU A 406 20.70 -8.64 31.83
N LEU A 407 19.73 -7.73 31.74
CA LEU A 407 19.55 -6.61 32.67
C LEU A 407 18.96 -7.02 34.03
N GLY A 408 18.57 -8.30 34.21
CA GLY A 408 17.94 -8.78 35.45
C GLY A 408 16.55 -8.17 35.72
N ARG A 409 15.82 -7.77 34.66
CA ARG A 409 14.58 -7.00 34.75
C ARG A 409 13.44 -7.70 34.01
N SER A 410 12.74 -8.60 34.70
CA SER A 410 11.61 -9.36 34.14
C SER A 410 10.42 -8.48 33.74
N ASP A 411 10.26 -7.31 34.37
CA ASP A 411 9.25 -6.31 34.01
C ASP A 411 9.43 -5.76 32.58
N LEU A 412 10.65 -5.86 32.03
CA LEU A 412 10.98 -5.42 30.68
C LEU A 412 10.71 -6.47 29.61
N GLU A 413 10.48 -7.74 29.98
CA GLU A 413 10.26 -8.81 28.99
C GLU A 413 8.99 -8.60 28.14
N SER A 414 8.03 -7.83 28.68
CA SER A 414 6.78 -7.44 27.99
C SER A 414 6.85 -6.06 27.33
N ARG A 415 7.97 -5.34 27.45
CA ARG A 415 8.15 -3.97 26.96
C ARG A 415 8.90 -3.93 25.63
N ARG A 416 8.53 -2.96 24.79
CA ARG A 416 9.21 -2.66 23.52
C ARG A 416 10.22 -1.55 23.74
N PHE A 417 11.50 -1.90 23.73
CA PHE A 417 12.61 -0.97 23.91
C PHE A 417 13.76 -1.21 22.93
N GLY A 418 13.52 -2.03 21.90
CA GLY A 418 14.43 -2.23 20.77
C GLY A 418 13.99 -1.48 19.53
N PHE A 419 14.93 -1.21 18.63
CA PHE A 419 14.69 -0.57 17.34
C PHE A 419 15.36 -1.29 16.17
N SER A 420 14.95 -0.95 14.94
CA SER A 420 15.59 -1.38 13.70
C SER A 420 15.34 -0.33 12.63
N ILE A 421 16.28 0.60 12.48
CA ILE A 421 16.14 1.75 11.60
C ILE A 421 16.94 1.54 10.31
N PHE A 422 16.37 1.95 9.18
CA PHE A 422 17.05 1.94 7.89
C PHE A 422 17.63 3.33 7.62
N LEU A 423 18.91 3.38 7.25
CA LEU A 423 19.50 4.64 6.78
C LEU A 423 19.05 4.92 5.35
N PRO A 424 18.90 6.21 4.99
CA PRO A 424 18.62 6.59 3.61
C PRO A 424 19.82 6.20 2.71
N THR A 425 19.62 6.12 1.40
CA THR A 425 20.68 5.67 0.46
C THR A 425 21.63 6.80 0.03
N ASP A 426 21.30 8.04 0.35
CA ASP A 426 21.95 9.26 -0.14
C ASP A 426 22.79 9.99 0.92
N PHE A 427 22.96 9.41 2.12
CA PHE A 427 23.93 9.96 3.08
C PHE A 427 25.36 9.76 2.56
N SER A 428 26.26 10.67 2.92
CA SER A 428 27.64 10.67 2.42
C SER A 428 28.61 10.73 3.58
N CYS A 429 29.50 9.74 3.69
CA CYS A 429 30.52 9.71 4.74
C CYS A 429 31.50 10.89 4.68
N ALA A 430 31.57 11.62 3.55
CA ALA A 430 32.34 12.87 3.44
C ALA A 430 31.77 14.00 4.31
N LYS A 431 30.48 13.95 4.69
CA LYS A 431 29.84 14.94 5.58
C LYS A 431 30.12 14.68 7.07
N GLY A 432 30.94 13.68 7.39
CA GLY A 432 31.31 13.32 8.76
C GLY A 432 30.73 11.98 9.22
N GLY A 433 31.14 11.58 10.43
CA GLY A 433 30.67 10.35 11.07
C GLY A 433 29.18 10.39 11.42
N LEU A 434 28.63 9.21 11.62
CA LEU A 434 27.26 9.01 12.10
C LEU A 434 27.26 8.94 13.62
N ASP A 435 26.31 9.63 14.25
CA ASP A 435 26.03 9.51 15.68
C ASP A 435 24.55 9.18 15.92
N ALA A 436 24.23 8.80 17.15
CA ALA A 436 22.89 8.39 17.53
C ALA A 436 22.46 9.03 18.84
N VAL A 437 21.19 9.38 18.94
CA VAL A 437 20.57 10.03 20.11
C VAL A 437 19.26 9.32 20.44
N PHE A 438 19.06 8.98 21.71
CA PHE A 438 17.75 8.57 22.20
C PHE A 438 16.96 9.78 22.67
N ILE A 439 15.73 9.88 22.19
CA ILE A 439 14.80 10.96 22.50
C ILE A 439 13.66 10.37 23.32
N PHE A 440 13.50 10.86 24.54
CA PHE A 440 12.44 10.45 25.46
C PHE A 440 11.27 11.44 25.40
N GLU A 441 10.05 10.94 25.57
CA GLU A 441 8.84 11.79 25.57
C GLU A 441 8.84 12.91 26.63
N ASP A 442 9.70 12.79 27.65
CA ASP A 442 9.86 13.76 28.72
C ASP A 442 10.83 14.92 28.38
N GLY A 443 11.25 15.02 27.12
CA GLY A 443 12.09 16.12 26.63
C GLY A 443 13.59 15.86 26.65
N ARG A 444 14.05 14.71 27.16
CA ARG A 444 15.48 14.39 27.19
C ARG A 444 15.97 13.84 25.85
N ALA A 445 17.15 14.30 25.43
CA ALA A 445 17.86 13.82 24.26
C ALA A 445 19.25 13.31 24.68
N VAL A 446 19.42 11.99 24.81
CA VAL A 446 20.64 11.38 25.36
C VAL A 446 21.52 10.83 24.23
N PRO A 447 22.75 11.35 24.04
CA PRO A 447 23.66 10.84 23.03
C PRO A 447 24.15 9.44 23.41
N ILE A 448 24.36 8.59 22.40
CA ILE A 448 24.81 7.21 22.57
C ILE A 448 26.23 7.10 22.01
N ALA A 449 27.06 6.26 22.63
CA ALA A 449 28.35 5.91 22.07
C ALA A 449 28.16 5.31 20.65
N PRO A 450 28.93 5.73 19.64
CA PRO A 450 28.67 5.34 18.26
C PRO A 450 28.83 3.83 18.03
N GLY A 451 29.68 3.13 18.78
CA GLY A 451 29.80 1.67 18.71
C GLY A 451 29.96 1.15 17.27
N PRO A 452 29.18 0.12 16.86
CA PRO A 452 29.15 -0.36 15.48
C PRO A 452 28.72 0.67 14.43
N LEU A 453 28.03 1.76 14.79
CA LEU A 453 27.64 2.81 13.85
C LEU A 453 28.87 3.52 13.25
N ALA A 454 29.97 3.60 14.01
CA ALA A 454 31.22 4.20 13.55
C ALA A 454 31.86 3.44 12.38
N THR A 455 31.49 2.18 12.12
CA THR A 455 32.08 1.38 11.03
C THR A 455 31.49 1.66 9.66
N ILE A 456 30.34 2.36 9.59
CA ILE A 456 29.68 2.67 8.30
C ILE A 456 30.53 3.63 7.44
N CYS A 457 31.28 4.53 8.08
CA CYS A 457 32.05 5.58 7.42
C CYS A 457 33.56 5.49 7.65
N ARG A 458 34.04 4.30 8.03
CA ARG A 458 35.46 3.94 7.99
C ARG A 458 35.70 3.08 6.77
#